data_AF-A0AAW0JZG4-F1
#
_entry.id   AF-A0AAW0JZG4-F1
#
_cell.length_a   1.000
_cell.length_b   1.000
_cell.length_c   1.000
_cell.angle_alpha   90.00
_cell.angle_beta   90.00
_cell.angle_gamma   90.00
#
_symmetry.space_group_name_H-M   'P 1'
#
loop_
_entity.id
_entity.type
_entity.pdbx_description
1 polymer ?
#
loop_
_entity_poly.entity_id
_entity_poly.type
_entity_poly.pdbx_seq_one_letter_code
_entity_poly.pdbx_strand_id
1 'polypeptide(L)'
;MMAQYYYSCGRESVIWEIPPPALFTRPSKRIQKLAKPNRFKMQCLLNSDDLAPEALHFADPSPRILQLSIAKGTDPNYVPPKSTETKISYSTLSAVASPRIVDLANPRIKIEGLCYEREKSELPIRPVTPAALLAKPTDRTIKLAKSKPVHEDYLPVRDARWPVSYAAAHSQVSDRVQELANPPTRASVHVVYYDPDVFKVKPSALRAQCSPRVKELAEPIVR
;
A
#
# COMPACT_ATOMS: atom_id res chain seq x y z
N MET A 1 3.81 29.81 -18.54
CA MET A 1 3.44 28.69 -19.42
C MET A 1 3.58 27.45 -18.55
N MET A 2 2.48 26.85 -18.10
CA MET A 2 2.50 25.73 -17.14
C MET A 2 3.00 24.46 -17.85
N ALA A 3 4.08 23.85 -17.37
CA ALA A 3 4.55 22.57 -17.88
C ALA A 3 3.51 21.48 -17.53
N GLN A 4 2.86 20.89 -18.55
CA GLN A 4 1.94 19.78 -18.38
C GLN A 4 2.73 18.47 -18.34
N TYR A 5 2.80 17.88 -17.15
CA TYR A 5 3.41 16.57 -16.95
C TYR A 5 2.34 15.50 -17.15
N TYR A 6 2.60 14.50 -17.98
CA TYR A 6 1.70 13.37 -18.22
C TYR A 6 2.27 12.11 -17.56
N TYR A 7 1.43 11.35 -16.84
CA TYR A 7 1.82 10.02 -16.37
C TYR A 7 1.94 9.06 -17.56
N SER A 8 2.73 7.99 -17.42
CA SER A 8 2.90 6.95 -18.46
C SER A 8 1.59 6.27 -18.88
N CYS A 9 0.52 6.42 -18.09
CA CYS A 9 -0.85 5.97 -18.40
C CYS A 9 -1.70 7.00 -19.17
N GLY A 10 -1.12 8.10 -19.66
CA GLY A 10 -1.79 9.10 -20.49
C GLY A 10 -2.73 10.06 -19.75
N ARG A 11 -2.77 10.01 -18.41
CA ARG A 11 -3.51 10.97 -17.60
C ARG A 11 -2.67 12.21 -17.31
N GLU A 12 -3.28 13.38 -17.43
CA GLU A 12 -2.70 14.65 -17.02
C GLU A 12 -2.38 14.60 -15.52
N SER A 13 -1.11 14.77 -15.19
CA SER A 13 -0.67 14.89 -13.82
C SER A 13 -0.78 16.35 -13.40
N VAL A 14 -1.55 16.62 -12.36
CA VAL A 14 -1.59 17.93 -11.69
C VAL A 14 -0.37 18.05 -10.77
N ILE A 15 0.83 17.83 -11.31
CA ILE A 15 2.08 18.09 -10.60
C ILE A 15 2.33 19.58 -10.75
N TRP A 16 1.95 20.33 -9.71
CA TRP A 16 2.28 21.74 -9.61
C TRP A 16 3.79 21.89 -9.51
N GLU A 17 4.39 22.75 -10.35
CA GLU A 17 5.76 23.20 -10.12
C GLU A 17 5.82 23.81 -8.72
N ILE A 18 6.60 23.18 -7.83
CA ILE A 18 6.78 23.66 -6.47
C ILE A 18 7.58 24.96 -6.60
N PRO A 19 7.02 26.13 -6.24
CA PRO A 19 7.74 27.38 -6.37
C PRO A 19 9.02 27.28 -5.53
N PRO A 20 10.20 27.70 -6.02
CA PRO A 20 11.47 27.66 -5.28
C PRO A 20 11.40 28.11 -3.80
N PRO A 21 10.62 29.14 -3.41
CA PRO A 21 10.47 29.50 -2.00
C PRO A 21 9.82 28.42 -1.11
N ALA A 22 9.01 27.51 -1.67
CA ALA A 22 8.39 26.41 -0.91
C ALA A 22 9.43 25.38 -0.44
N LEU A 23 10.52 25.18 -1.20
CA LEU A 23 11.64 24.30 -0.84
C LEU A 23 12.48 24.88 0.33
N PHE A 24 12.43 26.19 0.53
CA PHE A 24 13.17 26.92 1.56
C PHE A 24 12.24 27.61 2.58
N THR A 25 11.06 27.04 2.81
CA THR A 25 10.10 27.60 3.77
C THR A 25 10.63 27.52 5.19
N ARG A 26 10.78 28.68 5.85
CA ARG A 26 11.10 28.73 7.27
C ARG A 26 9.92 28.18 8.06
N PRO A 27 10.14 27.22 8.98
CA PRO A 27 9.06 26.64 9.76
C PRO A 27 8.34 27.72 10.57
N SER A 28 7.01 27.67 10.61
CA SER A 28 6.21 28.64 11.35
C SER A 28 6.56 28.63 12.84
N LYS A 29 6.30 29.75 13.54
CA LYS A 29 6.52 29.84 15.00
C LYS A 29 5.86 28.69 15.78
N ARG A 30 4.73 28.18 15.27
CA ARG A 30 4.02 27.03 15.84
C ARG A 30 4.80 25.73 15.67
N ILE A 31 5.31 25.46 14.46
CA ILE A 31 6.13 24.26 14.18
C ILE A 31 7.41 24.29 15.02
N GLN A 32 8.06 25.45 15.12
CA GLN A 32 9.23 25.63 16.00
C GLN A 32 8.89 25.39 17.48
N LYS A 33 7.67 25.75 17.94
CA LYS A 33 7.20 25.50 19.31
C LYS A 33 6.93 24.01 19.56
N LEU A 34 6.42 23.29 18.57
CA LEU A 34 6.15 21.84 18.64
C LEU A 34 7.44 21.00 18.52
N ALA A 35 8.43 21.48 17.78
CA ALA A 35 9.73 20.83 17.63
C ALA A 35 10.61 20.94 18.89
N LYS A 36 10.26 21.83 19.84
CA LYS A 36 10.91 21.82 21.15
C LYS A 36 10.54 20.51 21.85
N PRO A 37 11.52 19.74 22.38
CA PRO A 37 11.23 18.51 23.09
C PRO A 37 10.19 18.80 24.16
N ASN A 38 9.18 17.93 24.25
CA ASN A 38 8.14 18.06 25.25
C ASN A 38 8.84 18.08 26.61
N ARG A 39 8.76 19.23 27.30
CA ARG A 39 9.21 19.35 28.69
C ARG A 39 8.21 18.53 29.48
N PHE A 40 8.39 17.21 29.46
CA PHE A 40 7.62 16.27 30.23
C PHE A 40 7.56 16.86 31.63
N LYS A 41 6.35 17.18 32.09
CA LYS A 41 6.16 17.83 33.38
C LYS A 41 6.77 16.89 34.41
N MET A 42 7.89 17.30 34.99
CA MET A 42 8.50 16.73 36.20
C MET A 42 7.58 16.92 37.43
N GLN A 43 6.26 16.87 37.23
CA GLN A 43 5.29 16.86 38.33
C GLN A 43 5.13 15.45 38.90
N CYS A 44 5.62 14.41 38.21
CA CYS A 44 5.67 13.06 38.79
C CYS A 44 6.85 12.85 39.74
N LEU A 45 7.81 13.78 39.84
CA LEU A 45 8.98 13.67 40.74
C LEU A 45 9.06 14.77 41.81
N LEU A 46 8.08 15.68 41.89
CA LEU A 46 8.06 16.78 42.87
C LEU A 46 7.21 16.47 44.11
N ASN A 47 7.09 15.19 44.48
CA ASN A 47 6.53 14.79 45.79
C ASN A 47 7.61 14.05 46.58
N SER A 48 8.80 14.63 46.65
CA SER A 48 9.87 14.17 47.53
C SER A 48 10.56 15.44 48.00
N ASP A 49 9.98 16.01 49.04
CA ASP A 49 10.61 17.07 49.79
C ASP A 49 12.00 16.60 50.28
N ASP A 50 12.94 17.55 50.21
CA ASP A 50 14.26 17.54 50.85
C ASP A 50 15.29 16.53 50.32
N LEU A 51 16.31 17.05 49.62
CA LEU A 51 17.74 16.84 49.92
C LEU A 51 18.62 17.52 48.84
N ALA A 52 19.77 18.03 49.29
CA ALA A 52 20.76 18.84 48.58
C ALA A 52 21.37 18.13 47.34
N PRO A 53 22.12 18.82 46.45
CA PRO A 53 22.68 18.21 45.25
C PRO A 53 23.90 17.35 45.62
N GLU A 54 23.64 16.13 46.08
CA GLU A 54 24.65 15.08 46.21
C GLU A 54 25.14 14.72 44.80
N ALA A 55 26.47 14.67 44.62
CA ALA A 55 27.10 14.22 43.39
C ALA A 55 26.44 12.91 42.92
N LEU A 56 26.11 12.81 41.62
CA LEU A 56 25.61 11.58 41.03
C LEU A 56 26.62 10.46 41.28
N HIS A 57 26.39 9.69 42.33
CA HIS A 57 27.12 8.47 42.63
C HIS A 57 26.75 7.47 41.53
N PHE A 58 27.52 7.46 40.44
CA PHE A 58 27.49 6.34 39.52
C PHE A 58 27.99 5.14 40.30
N ALA A 59 27.06 4.25 40.65
CA ALA A 59 27.39 3.00 41.33
C ALA A 59 28.46 2.24 40.51
N ASP A 60 29.44 1.67 41.21
CA ASP A 60 30.46 0.87 40.56
C ASP A 60 29.81 -0.20 39.67
N PRO A 61 30.36 -0.43 38.45
CA PRO A 61 29.77 -1.37 37.51
C PRO A 61 29.69 -2.76 38.15
N SER A 62 28.51 -3.37 38.04
CA SER A 62 28.30 -4.71 38.61
C SER A 62 29.33 -5.70 38.05
N PRO A 63 29.68 -6.76 38.80
CA PRO A 63 30.65 -7.77 38.36
C PRO A 63 30.28 -8.39 37.00
N ARG A 64 28.97 -8.43 36.66
CA ARG A 64 28.49 -8.87 35.35
C ARG A 64 28.87 -7.92 34.22
N ILE A 65 28.83 -6.60 34.44
CA ILE A 65 29.24 -5.59 33.45
C ILE A 65 30.74 -5.72 33.17
N LEU A 66 31.55 -5.92 34.22
CA LEU A 66 32.98 -6.19 34.10
C LEU A 66 33.26 -7.51 33.36
N GLN A 67 32.41 -8.53 33.52
CA GLN A 67 32.53 -9.77 32.77
C GLN A 67 32.17 -9.60 31.29
N LEU A 68 31.17 -8.78 30.98
CA LEU A 68 30.72 -8.53 29.60
C LEU A 68 31.63 -7.58 28.82
N SER A 69 32.45 -6.77 29.50
CA SER A 69 33.45 -5.91 28.83
C SER A 69 34.62 -6.73 28.26
N ILE A 70 34.79 -7.98 28.67
CA ILE A 70 35.80 -8.89 28.12
C ILE A 70 35.27 -9.46 26.80
N ALA A 71 35.97 -9.16 25.70
CA ALA A 71 35.65 -9.70 24.39
C ALA A 71 35.73 -11.23 24.40
N LYS A 72 34.74 -11.89 23.78
CA LYS A 72 34.75 -13.36 23.64
C LYS A 72 35.90 -13.79 22.71
N GLY A 73 36.63 -14.82 23.11
CA GLY A 73 37.66 -15.44 22.27
C GLY A 73 37.07 -16.09 21.02
N THR A 74 37.92 -16.32 20.01
CA THR A 74 37.55 -17.09 18.82
C THR A 74 37.18 -18.52 19.22
N ASP A 75 36.15 -19.08 18.59
CA ASP A 75 35.72 -20.46 18.82
C ASP A 75 36.89 -21.43 18.54
N PRO A 76 37.08 -22.49 19.35
CA PRO A 76 38.15 -23.47 19.11
C PRO A 76 38.06 -24.16 17.75
N ASN A 77 36.88 -24.16 17.10
CA ASN A 77 36.67 -24.71 15.76
C ASN A 77 36.72 -23.64 14.65
N TYR A 78 37.11 -22.41 14.97
CA TYR A 78 37.23 -21.35 13.97
C TYR A 78 38.37 -21.66 13.00
N VAL A 79 38.02 -21.93 11.73
CA VAL A 79 38.98 -22.10 10.65
C VAL A 79 38.94 -20.83 9.78
N PRO A 80 40.03 -20.03 9.72
CA PRO A 80 40.08 -18.87 8.85
C PRO A 80 40.02 -19.31 7.37
N PRO A 81 39.46 -18.47 6.47
CA PRO A 81 39.40 -18.79 5.06
C PRO A 81 40.81 -18.98 4.50
N LYS A 82 41.00 -20.05 3.70
CA LYS A 82 42.28 -20.35 3.04
C LYS A 82 42.64 -19.18 2.11
N SER A 83 43.87 -18.68 2.20
CA SER A 83 44.41 -17.73 1.23
C SER A 83 44.58 -18.43 -0.13
N THR A 84 43.59 -18.31 -1.00
CA THR A 84 43.68 -18.83 -2.37
C THR A 84 44.54 -17.89 -3.19
N GLU A 85 45.85 -17.99 -3.07
CA GLU A 85 46.76 -17.44 -4.06
C GLU A 85 46.56 -18.22 -5.37
N THR A 86 45.77 -17.68 -6.28
CA THR A 86 45.61 -18.24 -7.62
C THR A 86 46.94 -18.13 -8.34
N LYS A 87 47.61 -19.27 -8.57
CA LYS A 87 48.83 -19.33 -9.39
C LYS A 87 48.46 -19.07 -10.86
N ILE A 88 48.61 -17.83 -11.29
CA ILE A 88 48.35 -17.40 -12.67
C ILE A 88 49.62 -17.63 -13.51
N SER A 89 49.46 -18.16 -14.72
CA SER A 89 50.60 -18.37 -15.64
C SER A 89 51.14 -17.04 -16.18
N TYR A 90 52.44 -17.00 -16.49
CA TYR A 90 53.09 -15.78 -17.00
C TYR A 90 52.43 -15.24 -18.28
N SER A 91 52.00 -16.12 -19.19
CA SER A 91 51.32 -15.73 -20.44
C SER A 91 49.98 -15.02 -20.19
N THR A 92 49.28 -15.39 -19.13
CA THR A 92 48.03 -14.73 -18.72
C THR A 92 48.29 -13.35 -18.13
N LEU A 93 49.39 -13.18 -17.36
CA LEU A 93 49.79 -11.88 -16.81
C LEU A 93 50.23 -10.90 -17.90
N SER A 94 50.81 -11.40 -18.99
CA SER A 94 51.29 -10.58 -20.11
C SER A 94 50.31 -10.45 -21.28
N ALA A 95 49.08 -10.94 -21.16
CA ALA A 95 48.11 -10.93 -22.27
C ALA A 95 47.61 -9.51 -22.54
N VAL A 96 47.77 -9.04 -23.79
CA VAL A 96 47.25 -7.74 -24.25
C VAL A 96 45.88 -7.93 -24.90
N ALA A 97 44.90 -7.13 -24.47
CA ALA A 97 43.56 -7.17 -25.03
C ALA A 97 43.57 -6.77 -26.52
N SER A 98 42.82 -7.50 -27.34
CA SER A 98 42.62 -7.11 -28.75
C SER A 98 41.81 -5.81 -28.82
N PRO A 99 41.96 -5.00 -29.89
CA PRO A 99 41.21 -3.74 -30.03
C PRO A 99 39.70 -3.94 -29.90
N ARG A 100 39.16 -5.04 -30.44
CA ARG A 100 37.75 -5.41 -30.26
C ARG A 100 37.35 -5.65 -28.80
N ILE A 101 38.21 -6.29 -28.01
CA ILE A 101 37.92 -6.53 -26.57
C ILE A 101 37.92 -5.20 -25.82
N VAL A 102 38.84 -4.29 -26.16
CA VAL A 102 38.87 -2.93 -25.61
C VAL A 102 37.59 -2.17 -25.96
N ASP A 103 37.14 -2.25 -27.21
CA ASP A 103 35.90 -1.61 -27.66
C ASP A 103 34.66 -2.16 -26.93
N LEU A 104 34.60 -3.48 -26.71
CA LEU A 104 33.50 -4.13 -26.00
C LEU A 104 33.53 -3.88 -24.49
N ALA A 105 34.72 -3.63 -23.92
CA ALA A 105 34.87 -3.30 -22.51
C ALA A 105 34.35 -1.90 -22.17
N ASN A 106 34.24 -1.00 -23.17
CA ASN A 106 33.65 0.30 -22.96
C ASN A 106 32.15 0.17 -22.63
N PRO A 107 31.66 0.83 -21.56
CA PRO A 107 30.25 0.79 -21.23
C PRO A 107 29.43 1.41 -22.36
N ARG A 108 28.35 0.73 -22.76
CA ARG A 108 27.42 1.29 -23.75
C ARG A 108 26.71 2.50 -23.13
N ILE A 109 27.09 3.70 -23.58
CA ILE A 109 26.46 4.96 -23.14
C ILE A 109 25.00 4.94 -23.62
N LYS A 110 24.06 4.97 -22.67
CA LYS A 110 22.63 5.04 -22.94
C LYS A 110 22.21 6.51 -23.01
N ILE A 111 21.49 6.88 -24.05
CA ILE A 111 20.83 8.18 -24.14
C ILE A 111 19.57 8.09 -23.29
N GLU A 112 19.50 8.83 -22.17
CA GLU A 112 18.31 8.90 -21.30
C GLU A 112 17.72 7.52 -20.90
N GLY A 113 18.56 6.51 -20.70
CA GLY A 113 18.14 5.15 -20.36
C GLY A 113 17.75 4.25 -21.55
N LEU A 114 17.84 4.76 -22.79
CA LEU A 114 17.60 4.04 -24.03
C LEU A 114 18.90 3.82 -24.82
N CYS A 115 18.93 2.74 -25.61
CA CYS A 115 20.05 2.43 -26.51
C CYS A 115 19.98 3.19 -27.84
N TYR A 116 18.86 3.87 -28.13
CA TYR A 116 18.54 4.55 -29.38
C TYR A 116 17.64 5.76 -29.10
N GLU A 117 17.66 6.75 -29.98
CA GLU A 117 16.82 7.95 -29.88
C GLU A 117 15.34 7.60 -30.04
N ARG A 118 14.48 8.31 -29.30
CA ARG A 118 13.04 8.00 -29.23
C ARG A 118 12.32 8.64 -30.42
N GLU A 119 12.45 8.05 -31.59
CA GLU A 119 11.73 8.49 -32.80
C GLU A 119 10.25 8.05 -32.77
N LYS A 120 9.39 8.79 -33.48
CA LYS A 120 7.98 8.45 -33.64
C LYS A 120 7.86 7.09 -34.36
N SER A 121 7.09 6.19 -33.75
CA SER A 121 7.05 4.74 -33.99
C SER A 121 6.41 4.29 -35.32
N GLU A 122 6.51 5.07 -36.38
CA GLU A 122 6.09 4.64 -37.72
C GLU A 122 7.22 3.95 -38.48
N LEU A 123 8.47 4.14 -38.03
CA LEU A 123 9.62 3.44 -38.57
C LEU A 123 10.02 2.27 -37.67
N PRO A 124 10.38 1.13 -38.27
CA PRO A 124 10.90 0.00 -37.51
C PRO A 124 12.16 0.43 -36.76
N ILE A 125 12.31 -0.05 -35.53
CA ILE A 125 13.45 0.22 -34.62
C ILE A 125 14.81 -0.08 -35.28
N ARG A 126 14.81 -0.86 -36.38
CA ARG A 126 15.99 -1.15 -37.21
C ARG A 126 15.63 -1.02 -38.70
N PRO A 127 16.58 -0.60 -39.56
CA PRO A 127 16.36 -0.59 -41.00
C PRO A 127 16.03 -2.00 -41.49
N VAL A 128 14.87 -2.14 -42.13
CA VAL A 128 14.43 -3.39 -42.75
C VAL A 128 15.06 -3.48 -44.13
N THR A 129 15.61 -4.63 -44.47
CA THR A 129 16.23 -4.83 -45.79
C THR A 129 15.16 -4.76 -46.88
N PRO A 130 15.47 -4.21 -48.07
CA PRO A 130 14.50 -4.11 -49.17
C PRO A 130 13.97 -5.48 -49.60
N ALA A 131 14.81 -6.52 -49.52
CA ALA A 131 14.42 -7.91 -49.78
C ALA A 131 13.32 -8.42 -48.83
N ALA A 132 13.36 -8.02 -47.55
CA ALA A 132 12.34 -8.40 -46.59
C ALA A 132 11.01 -7.66 -46.83
N LEU A 133 11.05 -6.41 -47.29
CA LEU A 133 9.84 -5.64 -47.65
C LEU A 133 9.14 -6.21 -48.90
N LEU A 134 9.92 -6.74 -49.85
CA LEU A 134 9.41 -7.32 -51.10
C LEU A 134 9.11 -8.82 -51.01
N ALA A 135 9.33 -9.44 -49.84
CA ALA A 135 9.15 -10.87 -49.67
C ALA A 135 7.67 -11.26 -49.82
N LYS A 136 7.38 -12.17 -50.76
CA LYS A 136 6.04 -12.72 -50.94
C LYS A 136 5.83 -13.92 -50.00
N PRO A 137 4.74 -13.95 -49.22
CA PRO A 137 4.46 -15.07 -48.34
C PRO A 137 4.13 -16.34 -49.14
N THR A 138 4.57 -17.48 -48.64
CA THR A 138 4.18 -18.81 -49.14
C THR A 138 2.72 -19.14 -48.83
N ASP A 139 2.11 -20.08 -49.56
CA ASP A 139 0.74 -20.53 -49.31
C ASP A 139 0.53 -21.02 -47.87
N ARG A 140 1.53 -21.70 -47.30
CA ARG A 140 1.50 -22.14 -45.90
C ARG A 140 1.42 -20.95 -44.95
N THR A 141 2.24 -19.92 -45.16
CA THR A 141 2.21 -18.71 -44.33
C THR A 141 0.90 -17.95 -44.46
N ILE A 142 0.29 -17.90 -45.66
CA ILE A 142 -1.03 -17.30 -45.87
C ILE A 142 -2.11 -18.09 -45.11
N LYS A 143 -2.07 -19.43 -45.14
CA LYS A 143 -3.00 -20.27 -44.39
C LYS A 143 -2.87 -20.09 -42.87
N LEU A 144 -1.64 -20.02 -42.36
CA LEU A 144 -1.37 -19.81 -40.92
C LEU A 144 -1.69 -18.39 -40.45
N ALA A 145 -1.60 -17.39 -41.34
CA ALA A 145 -1.94 -16.01 -41.03
C ALA A 145 -3.46 -15.78 -40.88
N LYS A 146 -4.30 -16.70 -41.39
CA LYS A 146 -5.74 -16.66 -41.14
C LYS A 146 -6.01 -16.92 -39.66
N SER A 147 -6.85 -16.11 -39.03
CA SER A 147 -7.30 -16.34 -37.66
C SER A 147 -8.01 -17.69 -37.56
N LYS A 148 -7.90 -18.34 -36.41
CA LYS A 148 -8.65 -19.57 -36.15
C LYS A 148 -10.14 -19.26 -36.14
N PRO A 149 -10.99 -20.14 -36.72
CA PRO A 149 -12.42 -19.99 -36.60
C PRO A 149 -12.83 -20.08 -35.13
N VAL A 150 -13.87 -19.35 -34.80
CA VAL A 150 -14.45 -19.36 -33.47
C VAL A 150 -15.33 -20.61 -33.31
N HIS A 151 -15.46 -21.14 -32.09
CA HIS A 151 -16.32 -22.30 -31.79
C HIS A 151 -17.80 -21.99 -32.10
N GLU A 152 -18.60 -23.00 -32.47
CA GLU A 152 -20.02 -22.82 -32.83
C GLU A 152 -20.83 -22.18 -31.70
N ASP A 153 -20.55 -22.57 -30.46
CA ASP A 153 -21.21 -22.02 -29.25
C ASP A 153 -20.60 -20.71 -28.72
N TYR A 154 -19.69 -20.06 -29.46
CA TYR A 154 -19.10 -18.82 -28.97
C TYR A 154 -20.12 -17.69 -28.95
N LEU A 155 -20.37 -17.19 -27.75
CA LEU A 155 -21.11 -15.97 -27.53
C LEU A 155 -20.11 -14.83 -27.31
N PRO A 156 -20.15 -13.74 -28.11
CA PRO A 156 -19.29 -12.59 -27.88
C PRO A 156 -19.56 -11.99 -26.50
N VAL A 157 -18.55 -11.34 -25.94
CA VAL A 157 -18.69 -10.58 -24.70
C VAL A 157 -19.85 -9.58 -24.85
N ARG A 158 -20.79 -9.59 -23.89
CA ARG A 158 -21.92 -8.66 -23.90
C ARG A 158 -21.42 -7.21 -23.87
N ASP A 159 -22.09 -6.33 -24.62
CA ASP A 159 -21.78 -4.91 -24.60
C ASP A 159 -21.86 -4.34 -23.17
N ALA A 160 -20.93 -3.43 -22.84
CA ALA A 160 -20.85 -2.80 -21.53
C ALA A 160 -22.09 -1.96 -21.17
N ARG A 161 -22.88 -1.55 -22.18
CA ARG A 161 -24.14 -0.81 -22.00
C ARG A 161 -25.30 -1.79 -22.08
N TRP A 162 -25.87 -2.11 -20.92
CA TRP A 162 -27.15 -2.82 -20.87
C TRP A 162 -28.31 -1.84 -21.16
N PRO A 163 -29.21 -2.16 -22.10
CA PRO A 163 -30.47 -1.46 -22.20
C PRO A 163 -31.28 -1.76 -20.92
N VAL A 164 -31.66 -0.70 -20.19
CA VAL A 164 -32.57 -0.83 -19.07
C VAL A 164 -33.93 -1.26 -19.62
N SER A 165 -34.52 -2.33 -19.07
CA SER A 165 -35.85 -2.76 -19.49
C SER A 165 -36.88 -1.67 -19.20
N TYR A 166 -37.93 -1.57 -20.02
CA TYR A 166 -39.01 -0.61 -19.82
C TYR A 166 -39.60 -0.69 -18.39
N ALA A 167 -39.80 -1.92 -17.89
CA ALA A 167 -40.29 -2.17 -16.54
C ALA A 167 -39.35 -1.63 -15.44
N ALA A 168 -38.02 -1.76 -15.63
CA ALA A 168 -37.06 -1.24 -14.67
C ALA A 168 -37.02 0.31 -14.69
N ALA A 169 -37.06 0.92 -15.89
CA ALA A 169 -37.05 2.37 -16.04
C ALA A 169 -38.33 3.05 -15.52
N HIS A 170 -39.48 2.37 -15.57
CA HIS A 170 -40.79 2.87 -15.15
C HIS A 170 -41.29 2.23 -13.84
N SER A 171 -40.42 1.63 -13.05
CA SER A 171 -40.81 1.05 -11.77
C SER A 171 -41.28 2.12 -10.78
N GLN A 172 -42.44 1.92 -10.17
CA GLN A 172 -42.97 2.78 -9.12
C GLN A 172 -42.62 2.21 -7.75
N VAL A 173 -42.25 3.09 -6.81
CA VAL A 173 -41.96 2.72 -5.43
C VAL A 173 -43.25 2.25 -4.75
N SER A 174 -43.18 1.14 -4.00
CA SER A 174 -44.33 0.68 -3.22
C SER A 174 -44.48 1.47 -1.92
N ASP A 175 -45.71 1.58 -1.43
CA ASP A 175 -46.03 2.32 -0.20
C ASP A 175 -45.14 1.89 0.98
N ARG A 176 -44.91 0.58 1.13
CA ARG A 176 -44.02 0.03 2.16
C ARG A 176 -42.57 0.54 2.02
N VAL A 177 -42.04 0.64 0.81
CA VAL A 177 -40.68 1.14 0.59
C VAL A 177 -40.63 2.64 0.91
N GLN A 178 -41.70 3.38 0.60
CA GLN A 178 -41.83 4.79 0.97
C GLN A 178 -41.92 4.99 2.49
N GLU A 179 -42.65 4.14 3.20
CA GLU A 179 -42.69 4.12 4.67
C GLU A 179 -41.31 3.83 5.27
N LEU A 180 -40.61 2.82 4.76
CA LEU A 180 -39.28 2.42 5.23
C LEU A 180 -38.18 3.43 4.88
N ALA A 181 -38.37 4.22 3.82
CA ALA A 181 -37.44 5.28 3.44
C ALA A 181 -37.42 6.43 4.47
N ASN A 182 -38.51 6.61 5.23
CA ASN A 182 -38.54 7.60 6.30
C ASN A 182 -37.76 7.09 7.52
N PRO A 183 -36.78 7.85 8.03
CA PRO A 183 -36.05 7.44 9.22
C PRO A 183 -37.00 7.32 10.41
N PRO A 184 -36.81 6.33 11.30
CA PRO A 184 -37.64 6.21 12.49
C PRO A 184 -37.45 7.46 13.36
N THR A 185 -38.56 8.04 13.83
CA THR A 185 -38.55 9.20 14.73
C THR A 185 -37.85 8.81 16.04
N ARG A 186 -36.61 9.25 16.23
CA ARG A 186 -35.87 9.00 17.47
C ARG A 186 -36.29 10.00 18.54
N ALA A 187 -36.45 9.52 19.77
CA ALA A 187 -36.61 10.40 20.93
C ALA A 187 -35.37 11.30 21.10
N SER A 188 -35.52 12.43 21.80
CA SER A 188 -34.41 13.35 22.02
C SER A 188 -33.27 12.65 22.74
N VAL A 189 -32.04 13.01 22.39
CA VAL A 189 -30.80 12.46 22.95
C VAL A 189 -30.84 12.43 24.49
N HIS A 190 -31.35 13.50 25.10
CA HIS A 190 -31.50 13.60 26.54
C HIS A 190 -32.38 12.49 27.15
N VAL A 191 -33.52 12.18 26.53
CA VAL A 191 -34.45 11.14 27.01
C VAL A 191 -33.89 9.74 26.76
N VAL A 192 -33.11 9.55 25.68
CA VAL A 192 -32.47 8.26 25.38
C VAL A 192 -31.34 7.94 26.37
N TYR A 193 -30.55 8.94 26.76
CA TYR A 193 -29.45 8.73 27.71
C TYR A 193 -29.90 8.81 29.17
N TYR A 194 -30.92 9.62 29.47
CA TYR A 194 -31.43 9.85 30.81
C TYR A 194 -32.95 9.77 30.79
N ASP A 195 -33.44 8.53 30.76
CA ASP A 195 -34.87 8.26 30.93
C ASP A 195 -35.23 8.48 32.42
N PRO A 196 -36.01 9.52 32.77
CA PRO A 196 -36.39 9.80 34.16
C PRO A 196 -37.28 8.71 34.75
N ASP A 197 -37.89 7.88 33.90
CA ASP A 197 -38.83 6.83 34.29
C ASP A 197 -38.22 5.42 34.14
N VAL A 198 -36.90 5.30 33.98
CA VAL A 198 -36.21 4.00 33.81
C VAL A 198 -36.49 2.99 34.93
N PHE A 199 -36.73 3.49 36.15
CA PHE A 199 -37.04 2.67 37.32
C PHE A 199 -38.54 2.47 37.55
N LYS A 200 -39.40 3.12 36.75
CA LYS A 200 -40.85 2.98 36.84
C LYS A 200 -41.29 1.85 35.91
N VAL A 201 -42.04 0.90 36.45
CA VAL A 201 -42.64 -0.16 35.65
C VAL A 201 -43.65 0.46 34.68
N LYS A 202 -43.51 0.18 33.38
CA LYS A 202 -44.44 0.67 32.36
C LYS A 202 -45.88 0.23 32.68
N PRO A 203 -46.89 1.09 32.52
CA PRO A 203 -48.27 0.73 32.85
C PRO A 203 -48.80 -0.45 32.01
N SER A 204 -48.27 -0.64 30.80
CA SER A 204 -48.53 -1.83 29.98
C SER A 204 -47.97 -3.12 30.58
N ALA A 205 -46.81 -3.05 31.23
CA ALA A 205 -46.21 -4.19 31.92
C ALA A 205 -46.99 -4.54 33.21
N LEU A 206 -47.50 -3.53 33.94
CA LEU A 206 -48.36 -3.75 35.11
C LEU A 206 -49.69 -4.43 34.75
N ARG A 207 -50.17 -4.23 33.52
CA ARG A 207 -51.41 -4.83 33.00
C ARG A 207 -51.17 -6.05 32.12
N ALA A 208 -49.92 -6.48 31.96
CA ALA A 208 -49.58 -7.59 31.09
C ALA A 208 -50.17 -8.89 31.65
N GLN A 209 -50.93 -9.59 30.82
CA GLN A 209 -51.44 -10.93 31.14
C GLN A 209 -50.60 -11.98 30.41
N CYS A 210 -50.38 -13.12 31.06
CA CYS A 210 -49.70 -14.26 30.44
C CYS A 210 -50.49 -14.73 29.21
N SER A 211 -49.77 -15.05 28.12
CA SER A 211 -50.39 -15.65 26.94
C SER A 211 -51.00 -17.02 27.26
N PRO A 212 -52.02 -17.48 26.52
CA PRO A 212 -52.70 -18.74 26.80
C PRO A 212 -51.73 -19.92 26.92
N ARG A 213 -50.76 -20.01 26.00
CA ARG A 213 -49.75 -21.07 25.98
C ARG A 213 -48.80 -21.03 27.18
N VAL A 214 -48.44 -19.86 27.68
CA VAL A 214 -47.58 -19.75 28.87
C VAL A 214 -48.37 -20.14 30.13
N LYS A 215 -49.68 -19.88 30.16
CA LYS A 215 -50.55 -20.39 31.24
C LYS A 215 -50.62 -21.91 31.24
N GLU A 216 -50.86 -22.52 30.08
CA GLU A 216 -50.89 -23.99 29.91
C GLU A 216 -49.57 -24.64 30.37
N LEU A 217 -48.42 -24.07 29.98
CA LEU A 217 -47.10 -24.61 30.35
C LEU A 217 -46.74 -24.41 31.83
N ALA A 218 -47.39 -23.45 32.51
CA ALA A 218 -47.19 -23.22 33.93
C ALA A 218 -47.99 -24.20 34.81
N GLU A 219 -48.89 -24.98 34.21
CA GLU A 219 -49.62 -26.03 34.94
C GLU A 219 -48.66 -27.17 35.33
N PRO A 220 -48.74 -27.67 36.58
CA PRO A 220 -47.84 -28.73 37.04
C PRO A 220 -48.09 -30.02 36.28
N ILE A 221 -47.04 -30.57 35.71
CA ILE A 221 -47.09 -31.87 35.04
C ILE A 221 -47.15 -32.96 36.11
N VAL A 222 -48.26 -33.69 36.18
CA VAL A 222 -48.38 -34.89 37.02
C VAL A 222 -47.59 -36.02 36.35
N ARG A 223 -46.67 -36.64 37.09
CA ARG A 223 -45.88 -37.81 36.66
C ARG A 223 -46.36 -39.07 37.37
#